data_AF-A0A2V9RY22-F1
#
_entry.id   AF-A0A2V9RY22-F1
#
_cell.length_a   1.000
_cell.length_b   1.000
_cell.length_c   1.000
_cell.angle_alpha   90.00
_cell.angle_beta   90.00
_cell.angle_gamma   90.00
#
_symmetry.space_group_name_H-M   'P 1'
#
loop_
_entity.id
_entity.type
_entity.pdbx_description
1 polymer ?
#
loop_
_entity_poly.entity_id
_entity_poly.type
_entity_poly.pdbx_seq_one_letter_code
_entity_poly.pdbx_strand_id
1 'polypeptide(L)'
;MNDPRYPIGKFEYQIPPTAEERQKLIDGIAQAPSRLREAIRGLSPEQLDTPYREGGWTVRQVVHHVPDSHMNAYIRFKLALTEDEPTIKPYMEDRWAKLADTTNTPPEVSLSLMDSLHDRWVRLLRAIEPNDWKRTFQHPELG
;
A
#
# COMPACT_ATOMS: atom_id res chain seq x y z
N MET A 1 1.42 27.37 -1.48
CA MET A 1 1.60 26.57 -0.25
C MET A 1 1.51 25.11 -0.64
N ASN A 2 2.49 24.29 -0.27
CA ASN A 2 2.46 22.85 -0.54
C ASN A 2 1.37 22.20 0.33
N ASP A 3 0.49 21.40 -0.27
CA ASP A 3 -0.54 20.65 0.45
C ASP A 3 0.13 19.52 1.27
N PRO A 4 0.08 19.54 2.61
CA PRO A 4 0.77 18.56 3.44
C PRO A 4 0.23 17.14 3.31
N ARG A 5 -0.91 16.95 2.62
CA ARG A 5 -1.40 15.61 2.24
C ARG A 5 -0.54 14.94 1.17
N TYR A 6 0.18 15.72 0.38
CA TYR A 6 0.98 15.26 -0.76
C TYR A 6 2.43 15.78 -0.65
N PRO A 7 3.18 15.40 0.40
CA PRO A 7 4.51 15.95 0.67
C PRO A 7 5.54 15.63 -0.43
N ILE A 8 5.27 14.62 -1.26
CA ILE A 8 6.09 14.22 -2.41
C ILE A 8 5.35 14.36 -3.75
N GLY A 9 4.25 15.12 -3.77
CA GLY A 9 3.36 15.23 -4.94
C GLY A 9 2.34 14.10 -5.05
N LYS A 10 1.54 14.13 -6.12
CA LYS A 10 0.57 13.07 -6.46
C LYS A 10 1.19 12.11 -7.48
N PHE A 11 0.73 10.86 -7.48
CA PHE A 11 1.07 9.92 -8.54
C PHE A 11 0.47 10.39 -9.87
N GLU A 12 1.29 10.43 -10.91
CA GLU A 12 0.87 10.72 -12.28
C GLU A 12 1.18 9.49 -13.15
N TYR A 13 0.13 8.84 -13.63
CA TYR A 13 0.27 7.75 -14.60
C TYR A 13 0.48 8.36 -16.00
N GLN A 14 1.64 8.13 -16.60
CA GLN A 14 1.95 8.66 -17.93
C GLN A 14 1.85 7.58 -19.01
N ILE A 15 2.73 6.59 -18.94
CA ILE A 15 2.79 5.47 -19.90
C ILE A 15 3.14 4.17 -19.17
N PRO A 16 2.79 3.00 -19.73
CA PRO A 16 3.19 1.73 -19.16
C PRO A 16 4.72 1.66 -19.02
N PRO A 17 5.26 1.24 -17.85
CA PRO A 17 6.70 1.17 -17.64
C PRO A 17 7.34 0.07 -18.50
N THR A 18 8.56 0.32 -18.93
CA THR A 18 9.44 -0.68 -19.54
C THR A 18 9.71 -1.84 -18.56
N ALA A 19 10.25 -2.96 -19.06
CA ALA A 19 10.60 -4.09 -18.20
C ALA A 19 11.62 -3.71 -17.12
N GLU A 20 12.60 -2.86 -17.44
CA GLU A 20 13.62 -2.40 -16.48
C GLU A 20 13.02 -1.48 -15.42
N GLU A 21 12.22 -0.49 -15.82
CA GLU A 21 11.52 0.40 -14.88
C GLU A 21 10.59 -0.39 -13.97
N ARG A 22 9.91 -1.40 -14.51
CA ARG A 22 9.06 -2.28 -13.73
C ARG A 22 9.83 -3.05 -12.67
N GLN A 23 11.02 -3.57 -12.98
CA GLN A 23 11.85 -4.20 -11.95
C GLN A 23 12.24 -3.22 -10.85
N LYS A 24 12.61 -1.98 -11.20
CA LYS A 24 12.90 -0.93 -10.21
C LYS A 24 11.70 -0.62 -9.32
N LEU A 25 10.49 -0.56 -9.89
CA LEU A 25 9.24 -0.37 -9.14
C LEU A 25 8.98 -1.55 -8.19
N ILE A 26 9.16 -2.78 -8.66
CA ILE A 26 9.00 -4.00 -7.85
C ILE A 26 10.03 -4.02 -6.70
N ASP A 27 11.28 -3.60 -6.95
CA ASP A 27 12.30 -3.48 -5.92
C ASP A 27 11.94 -2.41 -4.87
N GLY A 28 11.27 -1.33 -5.29
CA GLY A 28 10.67 -0.36 -4.37
C GLY A 28 9.62 -0.99 -3.46
N ILE A 29 8.72 -1.82 -4.00
CA ILE A 29 7.75 -2.58 -3.22
C ILE A 29 8.47 -3.55 -2.27
N ALA A 30 9.51 -4.24 -2.72
CA ALA A 30 10.28 -5.17 -1.91
C ALA A 30 10.99 -4.50 -0.71
N GLN A 31 11.41 -3.25 -0.87
CA GLN A 31 12.08 -2.48 0.19
C GLN A 31 11.13 -1.73 1.12
N ALA A 32 9.85 -1.61 0.77
CA ALA A 32 8.88 -0.83 1.55
C ALA A 32 8.72 -1.29 3.01
N PRO A 33 8.66 -2.61 3.34
CA PRO A 33 8.49 -3.05 4.72
C PRO A 33 9.66 -2.63 5.64
N SER A 34 10.90 -2.83 5.18
CA SER A 34 12.09 -2.44 5.95
C SER A 34 12.21 -0.93 6.12
N ARG A 35 11.87 -0.16 5.08
CA ARG A 35 11.84 1.30 5.15
C ARG A 35 10.78 1.83 6.11
N LEU A 36 9.58 1.24 6.13
CA LEU A 36 8.54 1.63 7.08
C LEU A 36 8.96 1.32 8.52
N ARG A 37 9.58 0.15 8.75
CA ARG A 37 10.13 -0.24 10.05
C ARG A 37 11.21 0.73 10.53
N GLU A 38 12.10 1.16 9.63
CA GLU A 38 13.11 2.18 9.95
C GLU A 38 12.47 3.52 10.28
N ALA A 39 11.46 3.94 9.52
CA ALA A 39 10.82 5.24 9.69
C ALA A 39 10.14 5.41 11.04
N ILE A 40 9.68 4.33 11.68
CA ILE A 40 9.05 4.36 13.00
C ILE A 40 9.96 3.87 14.13
N ARG A 41 11.21 3.52 13.83
CA ARG A 41 12.14 2.97 14.82
C ARG A 41 12.43 4.01 15.90
N GLY A 42 12.24 3.61 17.15
CA GLY A 42 12.55 4.46 18.32
C GLY A 42 11.50 5.52 18.62
N LEU A 43 10.37 5.56 17.90
CA LEU A 43 9.26 6.42 18.27
C LEU A 43 8.62 5.96 19.58
N SER A 44 8.30 6.91 20.46
CA SER A 44 7.53 6.65 21.67
C SER A 44 6.05 6.36 21.35
N PRO A 45 5.27 5.78 22.28
CA PRO A 45 3.83 5.64 22.12
C PRO A 45 3.12 6.96 21.76
N GLU A 46 3.50 8.06 22.42
CA GLU A 46 2.93 9.39 22.17
C GLU A 46 3.26 9.92 20.77
N GLN A 47 4.47 9.65 20.28
CA GLN A 47 4.86 10.00 18.90
C GLN A 47 4.12 9.15 17.86
N LEU A 48 3.89 7.87 18.14
CA LEU A 48 3.07 7.00 17.30
C LEU A 48 1.62 7.50 17.22
N ASP A 49 1.11 8.09 18.30
CA ASP A 49 -0.24 8.65 18.39
C ASP A 49 -0.32 10.14 18.00
N THR A 50 0.76 10.70 17.44
CA THR A 50 0.80 12.07 16.93
C THR A 50 0.29 12.13 15.48
N PRO A 51 -0.63 13.06 15.13
CA PRO A 51 -1.06 13.26 13.75
C PRO A 51 0.09 13.68 12.82
N TYR A 52 0.21 13.07 11.63
CA TYR A 52 1.28 13.45 10.67
C TYR A 52 1.09 14.87 10.08
N ARG A 53 -0.13 15.42 10.22
CA ARG A 53 -0.52 16.79 9.88
C ARG A 53 -1.75 17.18 10.70
N GLU A 54 -2.10 18.45 10.71
CA GLU A 54 -3.35 18.93 11.30
C GLU A 54 -4.58 18.22 10.70
N GLY A 55 -5.44 17.67 11.56
CA GLY A 55 -6.61 16.88 11.18
C GLY A 55 -6.29 15.61 10.38
N GLY A 56 -5.03 15.16 10.39
CA GLY A 56 -4.58 13.94 9.72
C GLY A 56 -4.65 12.70 10.62
N TRP A 57 -4.34 11.55 10.03
CA TRP A 57 -4.14 10.31 10.78
C TRP A 57 -2.90 10.39 11.67
N THR A 58 -2.91 9.62 12.76
CA THR A 58 -1.69 9.39 13.55
C THR A 58 -0.70 8.52 12.79
N VAL A 59 0.57 8.52 13.22
CA VAL A 59 1.58 7.60 12.66
C VAL A 59 1.10 6.15 12.79
N ARG A 60 0.52 5.76 13.93
CA ARG A 60 -0.05 4.42 14.16
C ARG A 60 -1.09 4.06 13.11
N GLN A 61 -2.07 4.95 12.88
CA GLN A 61 -3.09 4.74 11.86
C GLN A 61 -2.49 4.57 10.46
N VAL A 62 -1.48 5.37 10.10
CA VAL A 62 -0.78 5.20 8.81
C VAL A 62 -0.07 3.85 8.73
N VAL A 63 0.62 3.43 9.80
CA VAL A 63 1.33 2.14 9.85
C VAL A 63 0.39 0.95 9.69
N HIS A 64 -0.84 1.02 10.23
CA HIS A 64 -1.84 -0.02 10.03
C HIS A 64 -2.49 0.06 8.64
N HIS A 65 -2.75 1.27 8.13
CA HIS A 65 -3.37 1.47 6.83
C HIS A 65 -2.52 0.94 5.66
N VAL A 66 -1.19 1.11 5.71
CA VAL A 66 -0.30 0.68 4.62
C VAL A 66 -0.48 -0.82 4.27
N PRO A 67 -0.37 -1.78 5.22
CA PRO A 67 -0.65 -3.18 4.91
C PRO A 67 -2.11 -3.45 4.53
N ASP A 68 -3.10 -2.75 5.08
CA ASP A 68 -4.51 -2.90 4.64
C ASP A 68 -4.69 -2.55 3.16
N SER A 69 -4.13 -1.42 2.76
CA SER A 69 -4.13 -0.95 1.37
C SER A 69 -3.38 -1.94 0.47
N HIS A 70 -2.23 -2.43 0.91
CA HIS A 70 -1.42 -3.36 0.14
C HIS A 70 -2.04 -4.76 0.05
N MET A 71 -2.79 -5.22 1.06
CA MET A 71 -3.56 -6.46 0.98
C MET A 71 -4.65 -6.35 -0.10
N ASN A 72 -5.36 -5.22 -0.12
CA ASN A 72 -6.33 -4.94 -1.18
C ASN A 72 -5.65 -4.93 -2.56
N ALA A 73 -4.50 -4.26 -2.71
CA ALA A 73 -3.74 -4.27 -3.95
C ALA A 73 -3.30 -5.70 -4.37
N TYR A 74 -2.73 -6.48 -3.45
CA TYR A 74 -2.36 -7.87 -3.69
C TYR A 74 -3.52 -8.73 -4.19
N ILE A 75 -4.70 -8.59 -3.57
CA ILE A 75 -5.91 -9.28 -3.99
C ILE A 75 -6.32 -8.83 -5.40
N ARG A 76 -6.29 -7.53 -5.69
CA ARG A 76 -6.62 -6.98 -7.03
C ARG A 76 -5.68 -7.51 -8.11
N PHE A 77 -4.38 -7.63 -7.82
CA PHE A 77 -3.43 -8.26 -8.74
C PHE A 77 -3.82 -9.70 -9.06
N LYS A 78 -4.20 -10.48 -8.04
CA LYS A 78 -4.65 -11.86 -8.28
C LYS A 78 -5.93 -11.91 -9.12
N LEU A 79 -6.94 -11.12 -8.79
CA LEU A 79 -8.17 -11.04 -9.57
C LEU A 79 -7.87 -10.69 -11.03
N ALA A 80 -7.10 -9.63 -11.28
CA ALA A 80 -6.74 -9.19 -12.62
C ALA A 80 -5.96 -10.27 -13.41
N LEU A 81 -5.15 -11.08 -12.74
CA LEU A 81 -4.40 -12.18 -13.37
C LEU A 81 -5.25 -13.42 -13.66
N THR A 82 -6.39 -13.60 -13.00
CA THR A 82 -7.19 -14.84 -13.09
C THR A 82 -8.58 -14.66 -13.67
N GLU A 83 -9.06 -13.43 -13.80
CA GLU A 83 -10.39 -13.10 -14.31
C GLU A 83 -10.28 -12.12 -15.49
N ASP A 84 -11.28 -12.14 -16.36
CA ASP A 84 -11.35 -11.21 -17.49
C ASP A 84 -11.96 -9.89 -17.03
N GLU A 85 -11.09 -8.88 -16.87
CA GLU A 85 -11.47 -7.50 -16.51
C GLU A 85 -12.39 -7.40 -15.28
N PRO A 86 -11.98 -7.95 -14.12
CA PRO A 86 -12.83 -7.99 -12.94
C PRO A 86 -13.14 -6.58 -12.40
N THR A 87 -14.34 -6.39 -11.86
CA THR A 87 -14.66 -5.20 -11.07
C THR A 87 -14.15 -5.39 -9.65
N ILE A 88 -13.22 -4.52 -9.20
CA ILE A 88 -12.65 -4.62 -7.86
C ILE A 88 -13.58 -4.01 -6.81
N LYS A 89 -13.37 -4.38 -5.55
CA LYS A 89 -14.08 -3.81 -4.41
C LYS A 89 -13.35 -2.58 -3.85
N PRO A 90 -13.95 -1.38 -3.84
CA PRO A 90 -13.50 -0.26 -3.05
C PRO A 90 -13.71 -0.52 -1.56
N TYR A 91 -13.01 0.23 -0.71
CA TYR A 91 -13.17 0.16 0.73
C TYR A 91 -13.08 1.56 1.34
N MET A 92 -13.79 1.76 2.44
CA MET A 92 -13.85 3.05 3.14
C MET A 92 -12.64 3.16 4.09
N GLU A 93 -11.47 3.47 3.53
CA GLU A 93 -10.19 3.53 4.27
C GLU A 93 -10.25 4.46 5.49
N ASP A 94 -11.00 5.57 5.39
CA ASP A 94 -11.23 6.53 6.47
C ASP A 94 -12.00 5.95 7.65
N ARG A 95 -12.86 4.96 7.38
CA ARG A 95 -13.60 4.23 8.41
C ARG A 95 -12.78 3.07 8.97
N TRP A 96 -11.98 2.40 8.14
CA TRP A 96 -11.08 1.34 8.59
C TRP A 96 -10.06 1.89 9.61
N ALA A 97 -9.47 3.05 9.34
CA ALA A 97 -8.52 3.70 10.24
C ALA A 97 -9.10 4.10 11.62
N LYS A 98 -10.42 4.04 11.79
CA LYS A 98 -11.15 4.36 13.04
C LYS A 98 -11.61 3.12 13.80
N LEU A 99 -11.37 1.92 13.27
CA LEU A 99 -11.72 0.68 13.95
C LEU A 99 -10.85 0.47 15.19
N ALA A 100 -11.40 -0.24 16.18
CA ALA A 100 -10.75 -0.43 17.47
C ALA A 100 -9.43 -1.22 17.36
N ASP A 101 -9.28 -2.10 16.38
CA ASP A 101 -8.03 -2.81 16.14
C ASP A 101 -6.93 -1.84 15.69
N THR A 102 -7.23 -0.83 14.86
CA THR A 102 -6.24 0.14 14.38
C THR A 102 -5.67 0.98 15.52
N THR A 103 -6.46 1.32 16.54
CA THR A 103 -5.97 2.13 17.67
C THR A 103 -5.25 1.31 18.72
N ASN A 104 -5.61 0.03 18.87
CA ASN A 104 -5.17 -0.79 20.01
C ASN A 104 -4.07 -1.81 19.65
N THR A 105 -3.86 -2.08 18.36
CA THR A 105 -2.88 -3.07 17.92
C THR A 105 -1.46 -2.47 17.97
N PRO A 106 -0.46 -3.21 18.48
CA PRO A 106 0.93 -2.80 18.37
C PRO A 106 1.36 -2.69 16.89
N PRO A 107 2.08 -1.63 16.47
CA PRO A 107 2.50 -1.48 15.07
C PRO A 107 3.29 -2.66 14.51
N GLU A 108 4.03 -3.38 15.37
CA GLU A 108 4.80 -4.57 15.00
C GLU A 108 3.94 -5.67 14.35
N VAL A 109 2.67 -5.80 14.74
CA VAL A 109 1.76 -6.77 14.12
C VAL A 109 1.54 -6.44 12.65
N SER A 110 1.31 -5.16 12.33
CA SER A 110 1.16 -4.69 10.95
C SER A 110 2.46 -4.72 10.17
N LEU A 111 3.61 -4.46 10.80
CA LEU A 111 4.91 -4.61 10.15
C LEU A 111 5.19 -6.07 9.78
N SER A 112 4.91 -7.02 10.67
CA SER A 112 5.06 -8.45 10.41
C SER A 112 4.12 -8.96 9.32
N LEU A 113 2.87 -8.46 9.30
CA LEU A 113 1.91 -8.69 8.21
C LEU A 113 2.45 -8.16 6.88
N MET A 114 2.99 -6.94 6.88
CA MET A 114 3.55 -6.31 5.69
C MET A 114 4.76 -7.08 5.15
N ASP A 115 5.65 -7.57 6.02
CA ASP A 115 6.80 -8.41 5.64
C ASP A 115 6.33 -9.68 4.90
N SER A 116 5.37 -10.39 5.46
CA SER A 116 4.84 -11.63 4.88
C SER A 116 4.07 -11.38 3.57
N LEU A 117 3.27 -10.32 3.55
CA LEU A 117 2.51 -9.91 2.36
C LEU A 117 3.46 -9.55 1.21
N HIS A 118 4.49 -8.75 1.47
CA HIS A 118 5.40 -8.29 0.44
C HIS A 118 6.30 -9.40 -0.09
N ASP A 119 6.73 -10.38 0.72
CA ASP A 119 7.44 -11.55 0.20
C ASP A 119 6.58 -12.29 -0.84
N ARG A 120 5.31 -12.58 -0.49
CA ARG A 120 4.35 -13.23 -1.40
C ARG A 120 4.04 -12.39 -2.63
N TRP A 121 3.85 -11.09 -2.45
CA TRP A 121 3.46 -10.19 -3.53
C TRP A 121 4.61 -9.94 -4.51
N VAL A 122 5.82 -9.70 -4.03
CA VAL A 122 7.00 -9.51 -4.89
C VAL A 122 7.31 -10.77 -5.70
N ARG A 123 7.18 -11.96 -5.11
CA ARG A 123 7.29 -13.23 -5.86
C ARG A 123 6.26 -13.33 -6.98
N LEU A 124 5.01 -12.95 -6.71
CA LEU A 124 3.97 -12.89 -7.73
C LEU A 124 4.36 -11.90 -8.84
N LEU A 125 4.67 -10.65 -8.49
CA LEU A 125 5.00 -9.59 -9.45
C LEU A 125 6.19 -9.97 -10.35
N ARG A 126 7.24 -10.56 -9.79
CA ARG A 126 8.41 -11.02 -10.56
C ARG A 126 8.11 -12.21 -11.49
N ALA A 127 7.04 -12.95 -11.22
CA ALA A 127 6.63 -14.10 -12.02
C ALA A 127 5.59 -13.76 -13.11
N ILE A 128 5.06 -12.53 -13.15
CA ILE A 128 4.07 -12.12 -14.17
C ILE A 128 4.75 -12.07 -15.54
N GLU A 129 4.19 -12.82 -16.50
CA GLU A 129 4.68 -12.87 -17.87
C GLU A 129 4.48 -11.53 -18.60
N PRO A 130 5.33 -11.18 -19.59
CA PRO A 130 5.26 -9.90 -20.28
C PRO A 130 3.88 -9.51 -20.82
N ASN A 131 3.09 -10.49 -21.30
CA ASN A 131 1.74 -10.24 -21.82
C ASN A 131 0.69 -10.03 -20.73
N ASP A 132 0.85 -10.66 -19.57
CA ASP A 132 -0.11 -10.55 -18.45
C ASP A 132 -0.09 -9.17 -17.79
N TRP A 133 0.99 -8.40 -17.97
CA TRP A 133 1.04 -7.00 -17.57
C TRP A 133 0.06 -6.10 -18.32
N LYS A 134 -0.56 -6.59 -19.40
CA LYS A 134 -1.63 -5.90 -20.13
C LYS A 134 -3.02 -6.18 -19.57
N ARG A 135 -3.16 -7.13 -18.64
CA ARG A 135 -4.45 -7.44 -18.01
C ARG A 135 -4.91 -6.25 -17.17
N THR A 136 -6.22 -6.00 -17.20
CA THR A 136 -6.86 -4.86 -16.56
C THR A 136 -7.84 -5.31 -15.48
N PHE A 137 -8.27 -4.36 -14.65
CA PHE A 137 -9.44 -4.49 -13.79
C PHE A 137 -10.20 -3.16 -13.82
N GLN A 138 -11.49 -3.19 -13.50
CA GLN A 138 -12.35 -2.02 -13.47
C GLN A 138 -12.47 -1.49 -12.04
N HIS A 139 -12.23 -0.19 -11.84
CA HIS A 139 -12.43 0.45 -10.55
C HIS A 139 -13.79 1.17 -10.58
N PRO A 140 -14.84 0.66 -9.89
CA PRO A 140 -16.22 1.11 -10.10
C PRO A 140 -16.47 2.59 -9.76
N GLU A 141 -15.55 3.23 -9.05
CA GLU A 141 -15.61 4.66 -8.70
C GLU A 141 -14.74 5.57 -9.60
N LEU A 142 -13.82 5.02 -10.38
CA LEU A 142 -12.89 5.80 -11.22
C LEU A 142 -13.16 5.67 -12.73
N GLY A 143 -14.06 4.76 -13.13
CA GLY A 143 -14.31 4.42 -14.54
C GLY A 143 -13.26 3.42 -15.00
#